data_AF-A0A120IDR8-F1
#
_entry.id   AF-A0A120IDR8-F1
#
_cell.length_a   1.000
_cell.length_b   1.000
_cell.length_c   1.000
_cell.angle_alpha   90.00
_cell.angle_beta   90.00
_cell.angle_gamma   90.00
#
_symmetry.space_group_name_H-M   'P 1'
#
loop_
_entity.id
_entity.type
_entity.pdbx_description
1 polymer ?
#
loop_
_entity_poly.entity_id
_entity_poly.type
_entity_poly.pdbx_seq_one_letter_code
_entity_poly.pdbx_strand_id
1 'polypeptide(L)' 'MLAGFRFKEYEMNQEGVVTGYQVIWGDEQVATLEYRSHTWIGAIVKDINIITKRDKSVMRVAGWIIHELKG' A
#
# COMPACT_ATOMS: atom_id res chain seq x y z
N MET A 1 -2.00 -12.57 2.57
CA MET A 1 -0.54 -12.44 2.38
C MET A 1 -0.25 -12.54 0.89
N LEU A 2 0.48 -11.59 0.33
CA LEU A 2 0.93 -11.65 -1.06
C LEU A 2 2.46 -11.62 -1.05
N ALA A 3 3.09 -12.69 -1.53
CA ALA A 3 4.53 -12.75 -1.77
C ALA A 3 5.42 -12.44 -0.53
N GLY A 4 4.92 -12.69 0.69
CA GLY A 4 5.59 -12.37 1.96
C GLY A 4 5.14 -11.06 2.61
N PHE A 5 4.31 -10.26 1.93
CA PHE A 5 3.75 -9.01 2.45
C PHE A 5 2.39 -9.25 3.10
N ARG A 6 2.18 -8.59 4.24
CA ARG A 6 0.90 -8.51 4.96
C ARG A 6 0.34 -7.10 4.84
N PHE A 7 -0.88 -6.99 4.34
CA PHE A 7 -1.64 -5.75 4.29
C PHE A 7 -2.52 -5.71 5.53
N LYS A 8 -2.23 -4.81 6.47
CA LYS A 8 -2.96 -4.65 7.72
C LYS A 8 -3.82 -3.38 7.64
N GLU A 9 -5.11 -3.55 7.83
CA GLU A 9 -6.08 -2.45 7.87
C GLU A 9 -5.76 -1.51 9.03
N TYR A 10 -5.77 -0.19 8.79
CA TYR A 10 -5.60 0.82 9.85
C TYR A 10 -6.57 2.00 9.74
N GLU A 11 -7.24 2.16 8.60
CA GLU A 11 -8.20 3.24 8.40
C GLU A 11 -9.45 2.72 7.69
N MET A 12 -10.59 3.19 8.17
CA MET A 12 -11.92 2.86 7.68
C MET A 12 -12.75 4.15 7.62
N ASN A 13 -13.56 4.30 6.57
CA ASN A 13 -14.46 5.45 6.45
C ASN A 13 -15.74 5.27 7.31
N GLN A 14 -16.61 6.27 7.31
CA GLN A 14 -17.87 6.25 8.08
C GLN A 14 -18.84 5.13 7.66
N GLU A 15 -18.68 4.57 6.46
CA GLU A 15 -19.50 3.49 5.92
C GLU A 15 -18.94 2.10 6.24
N GLY A 16 -17.82 2.02 6.97
CA GLY A 16 -17.18 0.75 7.31
C GLY A 16 -16.27 0.21 6.20
N VAL A 17 -15.98 0.99 5.16
CA VAL A 17 -15.10 0.58 4.06
C VAL A 17 -13.65 0.91 4.43
N VAL A 18 -12.77 -0.09 4.32
CA VAL A 18 -11.33 0.08 4.56
C VAL A 18 -10.72 0.97 3.49
N THR A 19 -10.08 2.05 3.92
CA THR A 19 -9.45 3.06 3.04
C THR A 19 -7.95 3.16 3.24
N GLY A 20 -7.37 2.47 4.22
CA GLY A 20 -5.93 2.50 4.48
C GLY A 20 -5.39 1.15 4.96
N TYR A 21 -4.28 0.73 4.35
CA TYR A 21 -3.51 -0.45 4.72
C TYR A 21 -2.04 -0.08 5.01
N GLN A 22 -1.51 -0.58 6.11
CA GLN A 22 -0.08 -0.72 6.36
C GLN A 22 0.41 -1.95 5.58
N VAL A 23 1.49 -1.81 4.81
CA VAL A 23 2.11 -2.95 4.15
C VAL A 23 3.33 -3.35 4.97
N ILE A 24 3.29 -4.57 5.50
CA ILE A 24 4.26 -5.11 6.44
C ILE A 24 5.06 -6.22 5.75
N TRP A 25 6.39 -6.19 5.88
CA TRP A 25 7.30 -7.26 5.48
C TRP A 25 8.14 -7.69 6.68
N GLY A 26 8.06 -8.98 7.05
CA GLY A 26 8.54 -9.42 8.36
C GLY A 26 7.77 -8.69 9.47
N ASP A 27 8.49 -7.91 10.26
CA ASP A 27 7.94 -7.11 11.36
C ASP A 27 7.95 -5.58 11.08
N GLU A 28 8.40 -5.16 9.90
CA GLU A 28 8.54 -3.74 9.55
C GLU A 28 7.44 -3.25 8.59
N GLN A 29 6.95 -2.04 8.82
CA GLN A 29 6.10 -1.35 7.85
C GLN A 29 6.99 -0.75 6.76
N VAL A 30 6.79 -1.19 5.53
CA VAL A 30 7.62 -0.83 4.37
C VAL A 30 6.89 0.02 3.34
N ALA A 31 5.56 0.08 3.41
CA ALA A 31 4.73 0.90 2.54
C ALA A 31 3.35 1.21 3.15
N THR A 32 2.64 2.14 2.52
CA THR A 32 1.20 2.33 2.73
C THR A 32 0.43 2.14 1.42
N LEU A 33 -0.83 1.77 1.56
CA LEU A 33 -1.80 1.69 0.47
C LEU A 33 -3.10 2.36 0.92
N GLU A 34 -3.45 3.47 0.29
CA GLU A 34 -4.58 4.30 0.69
C GLU A 34 -5.55 4.53 -0.46
N TYR A 35 -6.84 4.61 -0.15
CA TYR A 35 -7.88 5.02 -1.08
C TYR A 35 -8.27 6.47 -0.81
N ARG A 36 -8.01 7.33 -1.80
CA ARG A 36 -8.27 8.77 -1.76
C ARG A 36 -8.79 9.23 -3.11
N SER A 37 -9.79 10.12 -3.11
CA SER A 37 -10.25 10.79 -4.33
C SER A 37 -10.49 9.82 -5.50
N HIS A 38 -11.21 8.73 -5.25
CA HIS A 38 -11.57 7.69 -6.23
C HIS A 38 -10.39 6.92 -6.84
N THR A 39 -9.26 6.84 -6.12
CA THR A 39 -8.05 6.15 -6.59
C THR A 39 -7.29 5.53 -5.44
N TRP A 40 -6.58 4.45 -5.72
CA TRP A 40 -5.61 3.84 -4.84
C TRP A 40 -4.25 4.51 -5.00
N ILE A 41 -3.60 4.77 -3.89
CA ILE A 41 -2.29 5.42 -3.78
C ILE A 41 -1.41 4.51 -2.95
N GLY A 42 -0.31 4.05 -3.53
CA GLY A 42 0.75 3.34 -2.83
C GLY A 42 1.88 4.32 -2.57
N ALA A 43 2.44 4.29 -1.37
CA ALA A 43 3.66 5.03 -1.05
C ALA A 43 4.67 4.08 -0.41
N ILE A 44 5.90 4.10 -0.92
CA ILE A 44 7.01 3.32 -0.38
C ILE A 44 8.18 4.27 -0.07
N VAL A 45 8.94 3.94 0.96
CA VAL A 45 10.23 4.60 1.24
C VAL A 45 11.32 3.82 0.51
N LYS A 46 12.04 4.49 -0.39
CA LYS A 46 13.17 3.94 -1.13
C LYS A 46 14.36 4.88 -0.94
N ASP A 47 15.38 4.40 -0.24
CA ASP A 47 16.51 5.21 0.24
C ASP A 47 16.04 6.42 1.06
N ILE A 48 16.24 7.64 0.55
CA ILE A 48 15.81 8.90 1.17
C ILE A 48 14.53 9.48 0.57
N ASN A 49 13.96 8.80 -0.44
CA ASN A 49 12.83 9.30 -1.22
C ASN A 49 11.55 8.54 -0.89
N ILE A 50 10.43 9.26 -0.93
CA ILE A 50 9.11 8.66 -0.99
C ILE A 50 8.69 8.63 -2.45
N ILE A 51 8.52 7.44 -3.00
CA ILE A 51 7.94 7.28 -4.33
C ILE A 51 6.49 6.83 -4.19
N THR A 52 5.64 7.35 -5.07
CA THR A 52 4.20 7.07 -5.02
C THR A 52 3.69 6.59 -6.37
N LYS A 53 2.67 5.73 -6.33
CA LYS A 53 1.91 5.32 -7.50
C LYS A 53 0.43 5.49 -7.24
N ARG A 54 -0.26 6.07 -8.21
CA ARG A 54 -1.72 6.24 -8.21
C ARG A 54 -2.34 5.42 -9.34
N ASP A 55 -3.36 4.63 -9.05
CA ASP A 55 -4.15 3.89 -10.04
C ASP A 55 -5.59 3.69 -9.52
N LYS A 56 -6.56 3.48 -10.43
CA LYS A 56 -7.92 3.11 -10.03
C LYS A 56 -8.00 1.67 -9.54
N SER A 57 -7.06 0.82 -9.93
CA SER A 57 -6.99 -0.58 -9.53
C SER A 57 -6.09 -0.78 -8.32
N VAL A 58 -6.67 -1.24 -7.21
CA VAL A 58 -5.92 -1.63 -6.01
C VAL A 58 -4.84 -2.69 -6.31
N MET A 59 -5.15 -3.63 -7.21
CA MET A 59 -4.24 -4.71 -7.57
C MET A 59 -3.01 -4.21 -8.32
N ARG A 60 -3.16 -3.18 -9.17
CA ARG A 60 -2.01 -2.57 -9.86
C ARG A 60 -1.10 -1.81 -8.92
N VAL A 61 -1.66 -1.14 -7.90
CA VAL A 61 -0.87 -0.44 -6.89
C VAL A 61 -0.18 -1.42 -5.95
N ALA A 62 -0.91 -2.42 -5.43
CA ALA A 62 -0.33 -3.45 -4.57
C ALA A 62 0.75 -4.26 -5.27
N GLY A 63 0.52 -4.64 -6.54
CA GLY A 63 1.52 -5.34 -7.35
C GLY A 63 2.78 -4.50 -7.59
N TRP A 64 2.62 -3.20 -7.81
CA TRP A 64 3.76 -2.27 -7.92
C TRP A 64 4.55 -2.16 -6.61
N ILE A 65 3.88 -2.04 -5.45
CA ILE A 65 4.55 -2.02 -4.14
C ILE A 65 5.42 -3.28 -3.97
N ILE A 66 4.85 -4.45 -4.25
CA ILE A 66 5.56 -5.73 -4.13
C ILE A 66 6.74 -5.80 -5.10
N HIS A 67 6.59 -5.31 -6.32
CA HIS A 67 7.65 -5.29 -7.32
C HIS A 67 8.82 -4.40 -6.88
N GLU A 68 8.55 -3.15 -6.51
CA GLU A 68 9.61 -2.20 -6.10
C GLU A 68 10.39 -2.64 -4.86
N LEU A 69 9.72 -3.31 -3.92
CA LEU A 69 10.35 -3.76 -2.67
C LEU A 69 11.12 -5.08 -2.82
N LYS A 70 10.90 -5.85 -3.90
CA LYS A 70 11.64 -7.09 -4.16
C LYS A 70 12.88 -6.91 -5.02
N GLY A 71 12.97 -5.81 -5.77
CA GLY A 71 13.99 -5.61 -6.80
C GLY A 71 13.57 -6.25 -8.11
#